data_AF-A0A0F9LRL4-F1
#
_entry.id   AF-A0A0F9LRL4-F1
#
_cell.length_a   1.000
_cell.length_b   1.000
_cell.length_c   1.000
_cell.angle_alpha   90.00
_cell.angle_beta   90.00
_cell.angle_gamma   90.00
#
_symmetry.space_group_name_H-M   'P 1'
#
loop_
_entity.id
_entity.type
_entity.pdbx_description
1 polymer ?
#
loop_
_entity_poly.entity_id
_entity_poly.type
_entity_poly.pdbx_seq_one_letter_code
_entity_poly.pdbx_strand_id
1 'polypeptide(L)'
;MTGNLGVRRFQRGTLRALTPLRNALGIVNPDTLKQIRRELRAEVASQGKFSKLKVLYFPFTPFPPGVWLYDCVNCEFYQQQRTCEIVEGNILPTGWCGFWVSRVGDKPLNWVKEALSP
;
A
#
# COMPACT_ATOMS: atom_id res chain seq x y z
N MET A 1 -1.01 36.72 9.93
CA MET A 1 0.30 36.09 10.18
C MET A 1 0.10 34.57 10.15
N THR A 2 -0.15 33.96 8.99
CA THR A 2 0.83 33.34 8.06
C THR A 2 1.79 32.35 8.73
N GLY A 3 1.45 31.06 8.67
CA GLY A 3 2.39 29.99 8.98
C GLY A 3 1.73 28.69 9.40
N ASN A 4 1.16 27.91 8.46
CA ASN A 4 0.94 26.47 8.65
C ASN A 4 0.37 25.71 7.42
N LEU A 5 -0.03 26.42 6.35
CA LEU A 5 -0.57 25.79 5.14
C LEU A 5 0.50 25.12 4.25
N GLY A 6 1.78 25.51 4.38
CA GLY A 6 2.87 24.99 3.55
C GLY A 6 3.33 23.57 3.91
N VAL A 7 3.37 23.24 5.21
CA VAL A 7 3.92 21.96 5.70
C VAL A 7 2.99 20.78 5.38
N ARG A 8 1.66 20.97 5.46
CA ARG A 8 0.65 19.93 5.16
C ARG A 8 0.53 19.58 3.67
N ARG A 9 1.01 20.45 2.78
CA ARG A 9 0.95 20.24 1.32
C ARG A 9 2.20 19.53 0.82
N PHE A 10 3.36 19.79 1.44
CA PHE A 10 4.63 19.16 1.10
C PHE A 10 4.70 17.67 1.49
N GLN A 11 4.05 17.26 2.61
CA GLN A 11 3.99 15.84 2.99
C GLN A 11 3.12 14.96 2.06
N ARG A 12 2.17 15.54 1.31
CA ARG A 12 1.26 14.79 0.42
C ARG A 12 1.93 14.25 -0.85
N GLY A 13 3.04 14.85 -1.29
CA GLY A 13 3.70 14.51 -2.56
C GLY A 13 4.78 13.44 -2.41
N THR A 14 5.61 13.52 -1.37
CA THR A 14 6.89 12.80 -1.30
C THR A 14 6.78 11.37 -0.76
N LEU A 15 5.72 11.06 0.01
CA LEU A 15 5.46 9.72 0.55
C LEU A 15 4.92 8.71 -0.48
N ARG A 16 4.69 9.15 -1.73
CA ARG A 16 4.01 8.36 -2.77
C ARG A 16 4.93 7.40 -3.54
N ALA A 17 6.26 7.52 -3.40
CA ALA A 17 7.23 6.86 -4.29
C ALA A 17 7.99 5.66 -3.70
N LEU A 18 7.90 5.36 -2.39
CA LEU A 18 8.67 4.26 -1.79
C LEU A 18 7.82 3.41 -0.86
N THR A 19 7.07 2.50 -1.46
CA THR A 19 6.26 1.47 -0.80
C THR A 19 7.04 0.61 0.20
N PRO A 20 8.32 0.25 -0.04
CA PRO A 20 9.12 -0.43 0.99
C PRO A 20 9.36 0.44 2.21
N LEU A 21 9.69 1.73 2.03
CA LEU A 21 9.95 2.66 3.13
C LEU A 21 8.68 2.96 3.93
N ARG A 22 7.55 3.17 3.24
CA ARG A 22 6.25 3.44 3.86
C ARG A 22 5.79 2.27 4.75
N ASN A 23 6.00 1.04 4.29
CA ASN A 23 5.69 -0.14 5.11
C ASN A 23 6.74 -0.38 6.20
N ALA A 24 8.03 -0.13 5.95
CA ALA A 24 9.08 -0.22 6.95
C ALA A 24 8.85 0.72 8.14
N LEU A 25 8.36 1.94 7.91
CA LEU A 25 7.94 2.86 8.98
C LEU A 25 6.80 2.27 9.82
N GLY A 26 5.93 1.47 9.21
CA GLY A 26 4.86 0.72 9.88
C GLY A 26 5.33 -0.38 10.84
N ILE A 27 6.55 -0.90 10.66
CA ILE A 27 7.16 -1.87 11.58
C ILE A 27 7.54 -1.19 12.89
N VAL A 28 8.08 0.03 12.78
CA VAL A 28 8.53 0.82 13.94
C VAL A 28 7.37 1.51 14.63
N ASN A 29 6.37 1.98 13.85
CA ASN A 29 5.16 2.60 14.36
C ASN A 29 3.90 2.02 13.68
N PRO A 30 3.15 1.13 14.34
CA PRO A 30 1.97 0.49 13.74
C PRO A 30 0.84 1.48 13.42
N ASP A 31 0.80 2.64 14.07
CA ASP A 31 -0.22 3.65 13.79
C ASP A 31 0.02 4.36 12.46
N THR A 32 1.25 4.35 11.95
CA THR A 32 1.56 4.85 10.60
C THR A 32 0.78 4.09 9.53
N LEU A 33 0.72 2.75 9.60
CA LEU A 33 -0.06 1.96 8.64
C LEU A 33 -1.56 2.23 8.76
N LYS A 34 -2.07 2.37 9.99
CA LYS A 34 -3.48 2.73 10.21
C LYS A 34 -3.82 4.09 9.60
N GLN A 35 -2.97 5.09 9.82
CA GLN A 35 -3.15 6.43 9.26
C GLN A 35 -3.14 6.39 7.73
N ILE A 36 -2.17 5.70 7.15
CA ILE A 36 -2.04 5.50 5.70
C ILE A 36 -3.30 4.88 5.10
N ARG A 37 -3.83 3.81 5.72
CA ARG A 37 -5.06 3.15 5.26
C ARG A 37 -6.25 4.11 5.31
N ARG A 38 -6.39 4.87 6.41
CA ARG A 38 -7.45 5.88 6.55
C ARG A 38 -7.36 6.97 5.49
N GLU A 39 -6.17 7.51 5.26
CA GLU A 39 -5.96 8.59 4.29
C GLU A 39 -6.27 8.15 2.86
N LEU A 40 -5.83 6.95 2.46
CA LEU A 40 -6.13 6.41 1.13
C LEU A 40 -7.63 6.15 0.94
N ARG A 41 -8.31 5.58 1.94
CA ARG A 41 -9.77 5.38 1.90
C ARG A 41 -10.53 6.71 1.86
N ALA A 42 -10.07 7.73 2.59
CA ALA A 42 -10.67 9.07 2.56
C ALA A 42 -10.47 9.78 1.21
N GLU A 43 -9.32 9.60 0.56
CA GLU A 43 -9.09 10.11 -0.79
C GLU A 43 -10.05 9.43 -1.79
N VAL A 44 -10.22 8.11 -1.69
CA VAL A 44 -11.16 7.36 -2.54
C VAL A 44 -12.62 7.76 -2.30
N ALA A 45 -13.01 7.95 -1.04
CA ALA A 45 -14.37 8.39 -0.70
C ALA A 45 -14.67 9.81 -1.23
N SER A 46 -13.65 10.66 -1.37
CA SER A 46 -13.83 12.04 -1.85
C SER A 46 -13.66 12.22 -3.35
N GLN A 47 -12.84 11.39 -4.02
CA GLN A 47 -12.44 11.59 -5.42
C GLN A 47 -12.69 10.38 -6.32
N GLY A 48 -13.17 9.26 -5.77
CA GLY A 48 -13.22 7.98 -6.47
C GLY A 48 -11.89 7.23 -6.44
N LYS A 49 -11.90 6.02 -7.00
CA LYS A 49 -10.72 5.15 -7.01
C LYS A 49 -9.60 5.72 -7.88
N PHE A 50 -8.37 5.33 -7.58
CA PHE A 50 -7.20 5.72 -8.36
C PHE A 50 -7.08 4.91 -9.64
N SER A 51 -6.73 5.56 -10.75
CA SER A 51 -6.36 4.87 -11.98
C SER A 51 -5.03 4.10 -11.82
N LYS A 52 -4.87 3.03 -12.59
CA LYS A 52 -3.65 2.20 -12.61
C LYS A 52 -2.38 3.00 -12.87
N LEU A 53 -2.43 3.98 -13.77
CA LEU A 53 -1.30 4.83 -14.08
C LEU A 53 -0.90 5.71 -12.88
N LYS A 54 -1.89 6.29 -12.17
CA LYS A 54 -1.65 7.17 -11.02
C LYS A 54 -0.95 6.45 -9.86
N VAL A 55 -1.23 5.15 -9.69
CA VAL A 55 -0.66 4.33 -8.61
C VAL A 55 0.54 3.50 -9.05
N LEU A 56 1.02 3.66 -10.29
CA LEU A 56 2.09 2.85 -10.86
C LEU A 56 1.81 1.35 -10.71
N TYR A 57 0.61 0.93 -11.13
CA TYR A 57 0.21 -0.48 -11.07
C TYR A 57 1.04 -1.31 -12.04
N PHE A 58 1.55 -2.44 -11.56
CA PHE A 58 2.17 -3.50 -12.35
C PHE A 58 1.38 -4.81 -12.19
N PRO A 59 1.23 -5.62 -13.26
CA PRO A 59 0.56 -6.93 -13.19
C PRO A 59 1.39 -8.01 -12.48
N PHE A 60 2.61 -7.68 -12.07
CA PHE A 60 3.54 -8.49 -11.29
C PHE A 60 4.23 -7.60 -10.25
N THR A 61 4.75 -8.18 -9.18
CA THR A 61 5.60 -7.47 -8.20
C THR A 61 7.01 -7.30 -8.77
N PRO A 62 7.51 -6.07 -9.00
CA PRO A 62 8.81 -5.86 -9.63
C PRO A 62 10.01 -5.91 -8.66
N PHE A 63 9.82 -6.34 -7.42
CA PHE A 63 10.87 -6.50 -6.41
C PHE A 63 10.84 -7.91 -5.83
N PRO A 64 11.99 -8.42 -5.35
CA PRO A 64 12.02 -9.67 -4.61
C PRO A 64 11.19 -9.57 -3.30
N PRO A 65 10.76 -10.72 -2.74
CA PRO A 65 10.26 -10.78 -1.37
C PRO A 65 11.23 -10.10 -0.40
N GLY A 66 10.68 -9.34 0.54
CA GLY A 66 11.45 -8.63 1.55
C GLY A 66 10.84 -8.85 2.92
N VAL A 67 10.51 -7.75 3.59
CA VAL A 67 9.79 -7.80 4.87
C VAL A 67 8.41 -8.46 4.71
N TRP A 68 7.78 -8.30 3.55
CA TRP A 68 6.52 -8.95 3.18
C TRP A 68 6.60 -9.53 1.76
N LEU A 69 5.58 -10.31 1.40
CA LEU A 69 5.20 -10.53 0.01
C LEU A 69 4.41 -9.30 -0.46
N TYR A 70 4.97 -8.55 -1.40
CA TYR A 70 4.42 -7.26 -1.82
C TYR A 70 3.32 -7.40 -2.89
N ASP A 71 2.81 -8.59 -3.17
CA ASP A 71 1.75 -8.77 -4.17
C ASP A 71 0.37 -8.32 -3.67
N CYS A 72 -0.57 -8.14 -4.60
CA CYS A 72 -1.91 -7.69 -4.28
C CYS A 72 -2.64 -8.65 -3.34
N VAL A 73 -2.48 -9.97 -3.46
CA VAL A 73 -3.17 -10.91 -2.56
C VAL A 73 -2.75 -10.74 -1.09
N ASN A 74 -1.55 -10.20 -0.85
CA ASN A 74 -1.05 -9.83 0.47
C ASN A 74 -1.22 -8.34 0.84
N CYS A 75 -1.99 -7.58 0.05
CA CYS A 75 -2.32 -6.18 0.30
C CYS A 75 -3.63 -6.02 1.09
N GLU A 76 -3.66 -5.08 2.02
CA GLU A 76 -4.86 -4.69 2.78
C GLU A 76 -6.06 -4.31 1.90
N PHE A 77 -5.82 -3.69 0.74
CA PHE A 77 -6.88 -3.15 -0.09
C PHE A 77 -7.38 -4.12 -1.15
N TYR A 78 -6.74 -5.28 -1.30
CA TYR A 78 -7.16 -6.27 -2.28
C TYR A 78 -8.39 -7.01 -1.77
N GLN A 79 -9.33 -7.19 -2.68
CA GLN A 79 -10.59 -7.88 -2.44
C GLN A 79 -10.64 -9.12 -3.33
N GLN A 80 -11.43 -10.11 -2.90
CA GLN A 80 -11.68 -11.30 -3.71
C GLN A 80 -12.24 -10.91 -5.09
N GLN A 81 -12.19 -11.86 -6.03
CA GLN A 81 -12.66 -11.64 -7.41
C GLN A 81 -11.87 -10.56 -8.18
N ARG A 82 -10.58 -10.39 -7.87
CA ARG A 82 -9.66 -9.51 -8.62
C ARG A 82 -10.06 -8.03 -8.58
N THR A 83 -10.49 -7.56 -7.42
CA THR A 83 -10.87 -6.15 -7.20
C THR A 83 -10.00 -5.50 -6.12
N CYS A 84 -10.04 -4.17 -6.02
CA CYS A 84 -9.31 -3.41 -5.00
C CYS A 84 -10.18 -2.25 -4.50
N GLU A 85 -10.10 -1.96 -3.20
CA GLU A 85 -10.81 -0.85 -2.57
C GLU A 85 -10.43 0.50 -3.18
N ILE A 86 -9.16 0.67 -3.56
CA ILE A 86 -8.61 1.97 -3.91
C ILE A 86 -8.17 2.11 -5.37
N VAL A 87 -8.02 1.02 -6.13
CA VAL A 87 -7.56 1.05 -7.53
C VAL A 87 -8.66 0.59 -8.47
N GLU A 88 -8.81 1.29 -9.59
CA GLU A 88 -9.78 0.97 -10.63
C GLU A 88 -9.42 -0.28 -11.46
N GLY A 89 -10.46 -0.95 -11.96
CA GLY A 89 -10.35 -2.07 -12.89
C GLY A 89 -10.00 -3.41 -12.26
N ASN A 90 -9.65 -4.36 -13.11
CA ASN A 90 -9.29 -5.74 -12.73
C ASN A 90 -7.87 -5.80 -12.15
N ILE A 91 -7.71 -6.42 -10.99
CA ILE A 91 -6.48 -6.45 -10.19
C ILE A 91 -5.95 -7.89 -10.11
N LEU A 92 -4.77 -8.13 -10.66
CA LEU A 92 -4.17 -9.47 -10.60
C LEU A 92 -3.67 -9.76 -9.17
N PRO A 93 -3.90 -10.97 -8.63
CA PRO A 93 -3.39 -11.35 -7.31
C PRO A 93 -1.88 -11.15 -7.16
N THR A 94 -1.13 -11.39 -8.24
CA THR A 94 0.34 -11.25 -8.33
C THR A 94 0.81 -9.82 -8.57
N GLY A 95 -0.11 -8.88 -8.79
CA GLY A 95 0.21 -7.49 -9.12
C GLY A 95 0.73 -6.69 -7.95
N TRP A 96 1.12 -5.46 -8.20
CA TRP A 96 1.53 -4.50 -7.18
C TRP A 96 1.19 -3.07 -7.62
N CYS A 97 1.08 -2.15 -6.67
CA CYS A 97 1.06 -0.72 -6.96
C CYS A 97 1.80 0.07 -5.87
N GLY A 98 2.15 1.32 -6.16
CA GLY A 98 2.85 2.22 -5.24
C GLY A 98 2.14 2.46 -3.90
N PHE A 99 0.84 2.16 -3.83
CA PHE A 99 0.03 2.26 -2.61
C PHE A 99 -0.18 0.92 -1.90
N TRP A 100 0.62 -0.11 -2.20
CA TRP A 100 0.57 -1.37 -1.47
C TRP A 100 0.85 -1.16 0.04
N VAL A 101 0.03 -1.80 0.87
CA VAL A 101 0.13 -1.77 2.33
C VAL A 101 -0.13 -3.17 2.84
N SER A 102 0.70 -3.66 3.78
CA SER A 102 0.50 -4.97 4.42
C SER A 102 -0.86 -5.06 5.11
N ARG A 103 -1.38 -6.27 5.38
CA ARG A 103 -2.67 -6.42 6.06
C ARG A 103 -2.56 -6.06 7.54
N VAL A 104 -3.69 -5.73 8.16
CA VAL A 104 -3.76 -5.62 9.62
C VAL A 104 -3.38 -6.96 10.25
N GLY A 105 -2.36 -6.94 11.12
CA GLY A 105 -1.90 -8.12 11.86
C GLY A 105 -0.83 -8.95 11.14
N ASP A 106 -0.50 -8.65 9.88
CA ASP A 106 0.63 -9.30 9.20
C ASP A 106 1.94 -8.98 9.93
N LYS A 107 2.64 -10.02 10.38
CA LYS A 107 3.97 -9.87 10.98
C LYS A 107 5.04 -9.86 9.88
N PRO A 108 6.08 -9.02 10.03
CA PRO A 108 7.28 -9.09 9.21
C PRO A 108 7.79 -10.54 9.04
N LEU A 109 8.18 -10.90 7.82
CA LEU A 109 8.83 -12.17 7.46
C LEU A 109 7.99 -13.44 7.71
N ASN A 110 6.68 -13.34 7.98
CA ASN A 110 5.83 -14.52 8.17
C ASN A 110 5.85 -15.48 6.96
N TRP A 111 5.98 -14.94 5.75
CA TRP A 111 6.07 -15.71 4.51
C TRP A 111 7.26 -16.69 4.47
N VAL A 112 8.32 -16.42 5.23
CA VAL A 112 9.49 -17.31 5.29
C VAL A 112 9.11 -18.66 5.92
N LYS A 113 8.22 -18.66 6.92
CA LYS A 113 7.75 -19.91 7.55
C LYS A 113 6.95 -20.76 6.58
N GLU A 114 6.10 -20.11 5.78
CA GLU A 114 5.28 -20.76 4.76
C GLU A 114 6.16 -21.31 3.63
N ALA A 115 7.19 -20.57 3.21
CA ALA A 115 8.14 -21.03 2.19
C ALA A 115 9.02 -22.21 2.64
N LEU A 116 9.30 -22.32 3.95
CA LEU A 116 10.12 -23.39 4.53
C LEU A 116 9.31 -24.61 4.99
N SER A 117 7.98 -24.54 4.96
CA SER A 117 7.06 -25.63 5.35
C SER A 117 6.15 -26.00 4.17
N PRO A 118 6.69 -26.68 3.14
CA PRO A 118 5.93 -27.09 1.95
C PRO A 118 4.85 -28.13 2.25
#